data_AF-A0A3D4JAV1-F1
#
_entry.id   AF-A0A3D4JAV1-F1
#
_cell.length_a   1.000
_cell.length_b   1.000
_cell.length_c   1.000
_cell.angle_alpha   90.00
_cell.angle_beta   90.00
_cell.angle_gamma   90.00
#
_symmetry.space_group_name_H-M   'P 1'
#
loop_
_entity.id
_entity.type
_entity.pdbx_description
1 polymer ?
#
loop_
_entity_poly.entity_id
_entity_poly.type
_entity_poly.pdbx_seq_one_letter_code
_entity_poly.pdbx_strand_id
1 'polypeptide(L)'
;EEASGDYVEDAMRIHPPVDPLYRAGEIGLGYDKDRDLVVVFTKELLTEEAEPESAAQVRFWATRTQMRRLARWGQDVTSRGRPICPQCGQPMEPEGHFCPKKNGHMR
;
A
#
# COMPACT_ATOMS: atom_id res chain seq x y z
N GLU A 1 2.54 -10.32 25.08
CA GLU A 1 1.17 -10.04 24.60
C GLU A 1 1.15 -10.03 23.07
N GLU A 2 0.05 -10.51 22.47
CA GLU A 2 -0.13 -10.53 21.02
C GLU A 2 -0.52 -9.13 20.52
N ALA A 3 0.08 -8.69 19.42
CA ALA A 3 -0.22 -7.39 18.85
C ALA A 3 -1.56 -7.43 18.09
N SER A 4 -2.54 -6.65 18.55
CA SER A 4 -3.83 -6.51 17.85
C SER A 4 -3.66 -5.79 16.51
N GLY A 5 -4.40 -6.26 15.50
CA GLY A 5 -4.51 -5.57 14.21
C GLY A 5 -5.77 -4.71 14.08
N ASP A 6 -6.59 -4.60 15.12
CA ASP A 6 -7.84 -3.85 15.05
C ASP A 6 -7.54 -2.35 14.96
N TYR A 7 -8.17 -1.70 13.98
CA TYR A 7 -7.94 -0.30 13.64
C TYR A 7 -9.26 0.48 13.61
N VAL A 8 -9.16 1.80 13.77
CA VAL A 8 -10.27 2.74 13.53
C VAL A 8 -10.07 3.31 12.13
N GLU A 9 -10.99 3.03 11.20
CA GLU A 9 -10.83 3.38 9.77
C GLU A 9 -10.52 4.86 9.58
N ASP A 10 -11.24 5.75 10.27
CA ASP A 10 -11.03 7.21 10.14
C ASP A 10 -9.61 7.63 10.48
N ALA A 11 -8.95 6.94 11.43
CA ALA A 11 -7.57 7.23 11.81
C ALA A 11 -6.53 6.69 10.80
N MET A 12 -6.94 5.82 9.87
CA MET A 12 -6.07 5.22 8.85
C MET A 12 -6.10 5.97 7.51
N ARG A 13 -7.03 6.92 7.35
CA ARG A 13 -7.19 7.67 6.09
C ARG A 13 -6.05 8.66 5.89
N ILE A 14 -5.57 8.74 4.65
CA ILE A 14 -4.65 9.79 4.22
C ILE A 14 -5.49 11.03 3.91
N HIS A 15 -5.19 12.15 4.57
CA HIS A 15 -5.88 13.42 4.34
C HIS A 15 -5.16 14.25 3.27
N PRO A 16 -5.81 14.54 2.13
CA PRO A 16 -5.22 15.37 1.08
C PRO A 16 -5.28 16.88 1.43
N PRO A 17 -4.41 17.70 0.82
CA PRO A 17 -3.38 17.32 -0.15
C PRO A 17 -2.13 16.74 0.55
N VAL A 18 -1.49 15.77 -0.10
CA VAL A 18 -0.18 15.27 0.30
C VAL A 18 0.86 15.72 -0.72
N ASP A 19 2.03 16.15 -0.25
CA ASP A 19 3.18 16.48 -1.08
C ASP A 19 4.16 15.30 -1.08
N PRO A 20 4.33 14.56 -2.19
CA PRO A 20 5.21 13.39 -2.22
C PRO A 20 6.68 13.79 -2.06
N LEU A 21 7.35 13.22 -1.06
CA LEU A 21 8.80 13.45 -0.87
C LEU A 21 9.64 12.86 -2.01
N TYR A 22 9.34 11.61 -2.40
CA TYR A 22 9.98 10.89 -3.50
C TYR A 22 9.17 9.65 -3.89
N ARG A 23 9.49 9.04 -5.03
CA ARG A 23 8.99 7.71 -5.42
C ARG A 23 9.81 6.64 -4.73
N ALA A 24 9.20 5.72 -3.99
CA ALA A 24 9.93 4.63 -3.36
C ALA A 24 10.35 3.57 -4.40
N GLY A 25 11.63 3.22 -4.42
CA GLY A 25 12.19 2.14 -5.25
C GLY A 25 12.45 0.85 -4.45
N GLU A 26 12.71 0.99 -3.15
CA GLU A 26 12.90 -0.12 -2.23
C GLU A 26 12.04 0.08 -0.99
N ILE A 27 11.47 -1.03 -0.48
CA ILE A 27 10.80 -1.07 0.82
C ILE A 27 11.39 -2.25 1.60
N GLY A 28 11.83 -1.98 2.82
CA GLY A 28 12.38 -3.00 3.71
C GLY A 28 11.76 -2.98 5.10
N LEU A 29 11.94 -4.09 5.81
CA LEU A 29 11.44 -4.30 7.17
C LEU A 29 12.58 -4.75 8.09
N GLY A 30 12.61 -4.23 9.31
CA GLY A 30 13.48 -4.70 10.38
C GLY A 30 12.72 -4.79 11.71
N TYR A 31 13.28 -5.51 12.66
CA TYR A 31 12.73 -5.62 14.01
C TYR A 31 13.85 -5.48 15.05
N ASP A 32 13.69 -4.50 15.93
CA ASP A 32 14.54 -4.26 17.09
C ASP A 32 13.91 -4.98 18.29
N LYS A 33 14.56 -6.07 18.72
CA LYS A 33 14.10 -6.90 19.84
C LYS A 33 14.23 -6.19 21.19
N ASP A 34 15.24 -5.36 21.35
CA ASP A 34 15.53 -4.70 22.64
C ASP A 34 14.51 -3.59 22.90
N ARG A 35 14.05 -2.93 21.85
CA ARG A 35 13.04 -1.85 21.93
C ARG A 35 11.61 -2.31 21.64
N ASP A 36 11.42 -3.56 21.20
CA ASP A 36 10.14 -4.09 20.69
C ASP A 36 9.50 -3.19 19.61
N LEU A 37 10.34 -2.73 18.67
CA LEU A 37 9.91 -1.87 17.57
C LEU A 37 10.19 -2.52 16.22
N VAL A 38 9.25 -2.33 15.30
CA VAL A 38 9.39 -2.68 13.89
C VAL A 38 9.76 -1.41 13.13
N VAL A 39 10.74 -1.51 12.24
CA VAL A 39 11.07 -0.45 11.29
C VAL A 39 10.59 -0.85 9.90
N VAL A 40 9.77 0.01 9.28
CA VAL A 40 9.56 0.00 7.83
C VAL A 40 10.40 1.12 7.26
N PHE A 41 11.22 0.84 6.26
CA PHE A 41 11.99 1.88 5.59
C PHE A 41 11.73 1.87 4.10
N THR A 42 11.82 3.05 3.49
CA THR A 42 11.73 3.22 2.05
C THR A 42 12.96 3.95 1.55
N LYS A 43 13.47 3.54 0.40
CA LYS A 43 14.55 4.23 -0.30
C LYS A 43 14.01 4.81 -1.61
N GLU A 44 14.44 6.00 -1.95
CA GLU A 44 14.09 6.67 -3.20
C GLU A 44 14.49 5.83 -4.43
N LEU A 45 13.60 5.83 -5.42
CA LEU A 45 13.85 5.29 -6.75
C LEU A 45 14.72 6.29 -7.52
N LEU A 46 15.94 5.88 -7.81
CA LEU A 46 16.88 6.67 -8.60
C LEU A 46 16.83 6.29 -10.09
N THR A 47 17.22 7.23 -10.94
CA THR A 47 17.54 6.94 -12.35
C THR A 47 18.93 6.31 -12.46
N GLU A 48 19.21 5.64 -13.58
CA GLU A 48 20.49 4.95 -13.80
C GLU A 48 21.72 5.88 -13.76
N GLU A 49 21.51 7.18 -13.93
CA GLU A 49 22.55 8.21 -13.94
C GLU A 49 22.88 8.76 -12.53
N ALA A 50 22.06 8.44 -11.52
CA ALA A 50 22.22 8.97 -10.17
C ALA A 50 23.04 8.02 -9.27
N GLU A 51 23.87 8.59 -8.41
CA GLU A 51 24.68 7.81 -7.47
C GLU A 51 23.80 7.17 -6.38
N PRO A 52 23.95 5.86 -6.07
CA PRO A 52 23.13 5.14 -5.10
C PRO A 52 23.04 5.75 -3.70
N GLU A 53 24.05 6.51 -3.29
CA GLU A 53 24.19 7.20 -2.01
C GLU A 53 23.37 8.49 -1.94
N SER A 54 22.96 9.04 -3.09
CA SER A 54 22.15 10.25 -3.18
C SER A 54 20.66 10.02 -2.86
N ALA A 55 20.22 8.76 -2.85
CA ALA A 55 18.83 8.39 -2.61
C ALA A 55 18.37 8.81 -1.21
N ALA A 56 17.27 9.56 -1.16
CA ALA A 56 16.59 9.83 0.10
C ALA A 56 16.08 8.52 0.74
N GLN A 57 16.03 8.52 2.09
CA GLN A 57 15.55 7.37 2.85
C GLN A 57 14.72 7.83 4.05
N VAL A 58 13.57 7.20 4.25
CA VAL A 58 12.69 7.41 5.42
C VAL A 58 12.58 6.11 6.20
N ARG A 59 12.59 6.21 7.53
CA ARG A 59 12.42 5.08 8.45
C ARG A 59 11.25 5.37 9.39
N PHE A 60 10.25 4.50 9.37
CA PHE A 60 9.10 4.52 10.27
C PHE A 60 9.31 3.47 11.36
N TRP A 61 9.62 3.94 12.56
CA TRP A 61 9.66 3.09 13.75
C TRP A 61 8.28 3.06 14.39
N ALA A 62 7.73 1.87 14.56
CA ALA A 62 6.43 1.70 15.19
C ALA A 62 6.36 0.42 16.02
N THR A 63 5.41 0.39 16.94
CA THR A 63 5.10 -0.80 17.73
C THR A 63 4.56 -1.94 16.86
N ARG A 64 4.66 -3.18 17.34
CA ARG A 64 4.04 -4.34 16.68
C ARG A 64 2.55 -4.14 16.41
N THR A 65 1.81 -3.50 17.34
CA THR A 65 0.38 -3.19 17.18
C THR A 65 0.13 -2.21 16.04
N GLN A 66 0.90 -1.12 15.95
CA GLN A 66 0.78 -0.17 14.83
C GLN A 66 1.05 -0.83 13.48
N MET A 67 2.08 -1.68 13.39
CA MET A 67 2.37 -2.39 12.14
C MET A 67 1.31 -3.44 11.78
N ARG A 68 0.71 -4.12 12.77
CA ARG A 68 -0.42 -5.02 12.53
C ARG A 68 -1.65 -4.28 12.01
N ARG A 69 -1.96 -3.11 12.56
CA ARG A 69 -3.02 -2.21 12.06
C ARG A 69 -2.75 -1.78 10.63
N LEU A 70 -1.53 -1.30 10.34
CA LEU A 70 -1.10 -0.91 8.99
C LEU A 70 -1.26 -2.06 7.99
N ALA A 71 -0.82 -3.26 8.36
CA ALA A 71 -0.91 -4.44 7.49
C ALA A 71 -2.36 -4.82 7.17
N ARG A 72 -3.25 -4.85 8.19
CA ARG A 72 -4.67 -5.17 7.97
C ARG A 72 -5.39 -4.09 7.17
N TRP A 73 -5.13 -2.81 7.46
CA TRP A 73 -5.67 -1.70 6.68
C TRP A 73 -5.20 -1.75 5.22
N GLY A 74 -3.91 -2.02 4.97
CA GLY A 74 -3.36 -2.12 3.62
C GLY A 74 -3.97 -3.27 2.80
N GLN A 75 -4.23 -4.41 3.44
CA GLN A 75 -4.95 -5.53 2.83
C GLN A 75 -6.38 -5.12 2.44
N ASP A 76 -7.09 -4.44 3.35
CA ASP A 76 -8.45 -3.97 3.08
C ASP A 76 -8.47 -2.96 1.93
N VAL A 77 -7.61 -1.93 1.96
CA VAL A 77 -7.48 -0.93 0.89
C VAL A 77 -7.19 -1.60 -0.47
N THR A 78 -6.30 -2.58 -0.51
CA THR A 78 -5.96 -3.29 -1.76
C THR A 78 -7.13 -4.16 -2.25
N SER A 79 -7.93 -4.71 -1.33
CA SER A 79 -9.12 -5.51 -1.67
C SER A 79 -10.26 -4.66 -2.24
N ARG A 80 -10.29 -3.35 -1.94
CA ARG A 80 -11.24 -2.37 -2.49
C ARG A 80 -10.96 -2.02 -3.96
N GLY A 81 -10.07 -2.73 -4.63
CA GLY A 81 -9.83 -2.62 -6.06
C GLY A 81 -11.08 -2.92 -6.90
N ARG A 82 -11.03 -2.58 -8.19
CA ARG A 82 -12.15 -2.79 -9.11
C ARG A 82 -12.53 -4.28 -9.19
N PRO A 83 -13.82 -4.64 -9.12
CA PRO A 83 -14.26 -6.03 -9.21
C PRO A 83 -13.88 -6.63 -10.58
N ILE A 84 -13.51 -7.90 -10.62
CA ILE A 84 -13.11 -8.59 -11.85
C ILE A 84 -14.35 -9.17 -12.55
N CYS A 85 -14.46 -8.97 -13.86
CA CYS A 85 -15.53 -9.56 -14.66
C CYS A 85 -15.37 -11.10 -14.69
N PRO A 86 -16.37 -11.88 -14.26
CA PRO A 86 -16.26 -13.35 -14.18
C PRO A 86 -16.16 -14.03 -15.56
N GLN A 87 -16.42 -13.29 -16.65
CA GLN A 87 -16.34 -13.82 -18.01
C GLN A 87 -15.00 -13.53 -18.67
N CYS A 88 -14.57 -12.25 -18.73
CA CYS A 88 -13.35 -11.87 -19.45
C CYS A 88 -12.10 -11.72 -18.56
N GLY A 89 -12.26 -11.70 -17.23
CA GLY A 89 -11.14 -11.54 -16.29
C GLY A 89 -10.57 -10.13 -16.18
N GLN A 90 -11.21 -9.14 -16.82
CA GLN A 90 -10.77 -7.74 -16.77
C GLN A 90 -11.42 -6.98 -15.60
N PRO A 91 -10.75 -5.97 -15.04
CA PRO A 91 -11.36 -5.06 -14.07
C PRO A 91 -12.60 -4.37 -14.63
N MET A 92 -13.64 -4.26 -13.82
CA MET A 92 -14.87 -3.56 -14.15
C MET A 92 -14.80 -2.11 -13.65
N GLU A 93 -15.12 -1.16 -14.52
CA GLU A 93 -15.23 0.24 -14.12
C GLU A 93 -16.52 0.48 -13.31
N PRO A 94 -16.52 1.46 -12.39
CA PRO A 94 -17.73 1.84 -11.65
C PRO A 94 -18.91 2.26 -12.54
N GLU A 95 -18.63 2.87 -13.69
CA GLU A 95 -19.63 3.38 -14.65
C GLU A 95 -20.23 2.27 -15.53
N GLY A 96 -19.71 1.04 -15.45
CA GLY A 96 -20.12 -0.10 -16.23
C GLY A 96 -18.95 -0.80 -16.93
N HIS A 97 -19.15 -2.05 -17.34
CA HIS A 97 -18.09 -2.86 -17.95
C HIS A 97 -18.47 -3.32 -19.36
N PHE A 98 -17.68 -2.92 -20.35
CA PHE A 98 -17.74 -3.49 -21.70
C PHE A 98 -17.07 -4.87 -21.69
N CYS A 99 -17.88 -5.94 -21.80
CA CYS A 99 -17.36 -7.30 -21.86
C CYS A 99 -17.23 -7.78 -23.32
N PRO A 100 -16.01 -7.98 -23.86
CA PRO A 100 -15.84 -8.51 -25.21
C PRO A 100 -16.49 -9.89 -25.40
N LYS A 101 -16.51 -10.73 -24.35
CA LYS A 101 -17.13 -12.06 -24.37
C LYS A 101 -18.67 -12.04 -24.40
N LYS A 102 -19.32 -10.89 -24.17
CA LYS A 102 -20.77 -10.71 -24.36
C LYS A 102 -21.13 -10.01 -25.67
N ASN A 103 -20.24 -9.96 -26.66
CA ASN A 103 -20.42 -9.16 -27.88
C ASN A 103 -20.71 -7.67 -27.56
N GLY A 104 -20.17 -7.14 -26.46
CA GLY A 104 -20.28 -5.72 -26.12
C GLY A 104 -21.57 -5.29 -25.41
N HIS A 105 -22.42 -6.22 -24.94
CA HIS A 105 -23.56 -5.84 -24.11
C HIS A 105 -23.12 -5.30 -22.74
N MET A 106 -23.52 -4.07 -22.46
CA MET A 106 -23.30 -3.35 -21.20
C MET A 106 -24.49 -3.62 -20.26
N ARG A 107 -24.22 -4.06 -19.03
CA ARG A 107 -25.16 -4.05 -17.90
C ARG A 107 -24.44 -3.55 -16.67
#